data_AF-A0A2T1C9G4-F1
#
_entry.id   AF-A0A2T1C9G4-F1
#
_cell.length_a   1.000
_cell.length_b   1.000
_cell.length_c   1.000
_cell.angle_alpha   90.00
_cell.angle_beta   90.00
_cell.angle_gamma   90.00
#
_symmetry.space_group_name_H-M   'P 1'
#
loop_
_entity.id
_entity.type
_entity.pdbx_description
1 polymer ?
#
loop_
_entity_poly.entity_id
_entity_poly.type
_entity_poly.pdbx_seq_one_letter_code
_entity_poly.pdbx_strand_id
1 'polypeptide(L)'
;MNQNSKIYAPNVHLFAFHLWDALGFDSNSPVNSQQPALNSRSNSPVNPEHLWQKCNEILKNNLKVDAELNSSNLYSAKTAPQGGRVNLIVENSVNDLAFLPFEKNIEHHSQPIFIQGFAQPQRIDDSYALGFNISIPEEIDGIKTSNVDVSIFQELNPDNCLLPNSVNSYFGQTLLLTAWLSAEQNQEMRQNEHFLKSLAQQCLEKFISGQNLPTFYRQSELFGSPILEYGNPNQQASYCHILIWFLNSPATDEIWDAARYSDFMELFLYRNKILRAFWESRAY
;
A
#
# COMPACT_ATOMS: atom_id res chain seq x y z
N MET A 1 -12.47 -23.81 -15.44
CA MET A 1 -11.60 -22.77 -14.86
C MET A 1 -10.46 -22.54 -15.84
N ASN A 2 -10.20 -21.29 -16.23
CA ASN A 2 -9.19 -20.95 -17.22
C ASN A 2 -7.81 -20.99 -16.52
N GLN A 3 -6.90 -21.90 -16.88
CA GLN A 3 -5.60 -22.06 -16.19
C GLN A 3 -4.79 -20.75 -16.12
N ASN A 4 -5.02 -19.83 -17.05
CA ASN A 4 -4.36 -18.53 -17.14
C ASN A 4 -4.76 -17.52 -16.04
N SER A 5 -5.71 -17.86 -15.17
CA SER A 5 -6.19 -17.01 -14.07
C SER A 5 -5.64 -17.40 -12.70
N LYS A 6 -4.68 -18.34 -12.64
CA LYS A 6 -4.01 -18.71 -11.40
C LYS A 6 -2.69 -17.96 -11.24
N ILE A 7 -2.35 -17.61 -10.00
CA ILE A 7 -1.12 -16.88 -9.63
C ILE A 7 -0.52 -17.51 -8.38
N TYR A 8 0.79 -17.34 -8.19
CA TYR A 8 1.51 -17.86 -7.02
C TYR A 8 1.87 -16.72 -6.06
N ALA A 9 1.71 -16.98 -4.75
CA ALA A 9 1.96 -16.06 -3.64
C ALA A 9 1.54 -14.59 -3.92
N PRO A 10 0.25 -14.33 -4.14
CA PRO A 10 -0.24 -12.96 -4.28
C PRO A 10 -0.03 -12.15 -2.99
N ASN A 11 0.38 -10.90 -3.16
CA ASN A 11 0.54 -9.92 -2.10
C ASN A 11 -0.20 -8.62 -2.47
N VAL A 12 -0.68 -7.93 -1.45
CA VAL A 12 -1.22 -6.58 -1.54
C VAL A 12 -0.46 -5.71 -0.54
N HIS A 13 0.11 -4.61 -1.03
CA HIS A 13 0.75 -3.60 -0.22
C HIS A 13 0.00 -2.28 -0.34
N LEU A 14 -0.29 -1.66 0.80
CA LEU A 14 -0.76 -0.29 0.92
C LEU A 14 0.37 0.56 1.49
N PHE A 15 0.69 1.63 0.76
CA PHE A 15 1.58 2.69 1.19
C PHE A 15 0.77 3.96 1.34
N ALA A 16 0.37 4.33 2.55
CA ALA A 16 -0.49 5.48 2.82
C ALA A 16 0.26 6.58 3.58
N PHE A 17 0.01 7.84 3.20
CA PHE A 17 0.81 8.97 3.66
C PHE A 17 -0.07 10.09 4.23
N HIS A 18 0.24 10.52 5.45
CA HIS A 18 -0.55 11.50 6.18
C HIS A 18 0.34 12.61 6.74
N LEU A 19 -0.22 13.79 6.89
CA LEU A 19 0.51 14.92 7.45
C LEU A 19 0.68 14.70 8.95
N TRP A 20 1.93 14.75 9.41
CA TRP A 20 2.28 14.63 10.82
C TRP A 20 2.48 15.99 11.46
N ASP A 21 3.29 16.84 10.80
CA ASP A 21 3.62 18.17 11.28
C ASP A 21 3.52 19.14 10.09
N ALA A 22 2.46 19.94 10.06
CA ALA A 22 2.47 21.10 9.19
C ALA A 22 3.34 22.15 9.86
N LEU A 23 4.54 22.39 9.32
CA LEU A 23 5.30 23.59 9.62
C LEU A 23 4.36 24.81 9.51
N GLY A 24 3.93 25.35 10.66
CA GLY A 24 3.27 26.64 10.74
C GLY A 24 1.75 26.69 10.99
N PHE A 25 1.16 25.80 11.79
CA PHE A 25 -0.09 26.19 12.47
C PHE A 25 0.16 26.89 13.81
N ASP A 26 1.25 26.56 14.53
CA ASP A 26 1.58 27.19 15.81
C ASP A 26 3.11 27.39 16.00
N SER A 27 3.74 28.26 15.22
CA SER A 27 5.01 28.89 15.64
C SER A 27 5.34 30.10 14.78
N ASN A 28 5.10 31.29 15.34
CA ASN A 28 5.70 32.57 14.94
C ASN A 28 5.79 32.83 13.42
N SER A 29 4.74 33.42 12.84
CA SER A 29 4.92 34.21 11.62
C SER A 29 6.12 35.14 11.81
N PRO A 30 7.07 35.23 10.86
CA PRO A 30 8.07 36.27 10.89
C PRO A 30 7.31 37.60 10.83
N VAL A 31 7.34 38.33 11.93
CA VAL A 31 6.95 39.74 12.01
C VAL A 31 7.70 40.43 10.87
N ASN A 32 6.99 40.81 9.80
CA ASN A 32 7.44 41.51 8.58
C ASN A 32 7.54 40.73 7.26
N SER A 33 6.76 39.66 7.05
CA SER A 33 6.45 39.20 5.68
C SER A 33 5.11 39.79 5.22
N GLN A 34 5.14 40.84 4.38
CA GLN A 34 3.95 41.42 3.73
C GLN A 34 3.44 40.56 2.55
N GLN A 35 3.48 39.23 2.69
CA GLN A 35 2.79 38.34 1.76
C GLN A 35 1.58 37.78 2.51
N PRO A 36 0.34 38.07 2.08
CA PRO A 36 -0.80 37.40 2.64
C PRO A 36 -0.63 35.90 2.39
N ALA A 37 -0.55 35.12 3.46
CA ALA A 37 -0.68 33.67 3.42
C ALA A 37 -1.91 33.35 2.57
N LEU A 38 -1.79 32.39 1.65
CA LEU A 38 -2.94 31.93 0.87
C LEU A 38 -4.08 31.63 1.83
N ASN A 39 -5.23 32.28 1.62
CA ASN A 39 -6.46 32.04 2.35
C ASN A 39 -6.83 30.56 2.20
N SER A 40 -6.41 29.73 3.15
CA SER A 40 -6.71 28.31 3.19
C SER A 40 -8.21 28.17 3.44
N ARG A 41 -8.93 27.71 2.42
CA ARG A 41 -10.35 27.38 2.54
C ARG A 41 -10.48 26.26 3.58
N SER A 42 -10.94 26.61 4.77
CA SER A 42 -11.67 25.73 5.69
C SER A 42 -11.09 24.32 5.94
N ASN A 43 -9.79 24.17 6.21
CA ASN A 43 -9.29 22.86 6.61
C ASN A 43 -9.44 22.70 8.13
N SER A 44 -10.31 21.78 8.54
CA SER A 44 -10.34 21.25 9.90
C SER A 44 -8.93 20.77 10.29
N PRO A 45 -8.52 20.85 11.57
CA PRO A 45 -7.21 20.37 11.99
C PRO A 45 -7.03 18.92 11.54
N VAL A 46 -5.93 18.65 10.85
CA VAL A 46 -5.58 17.30 10.37
C VAL A 46 -5.31 16.43 11.61
N ASN A 47 -5.98 15.29 11.72
CA ASN A 47 -5.76 14.35 12.82
C ASN A 47 -4.52 13.48 12.51
N PRO A 48 -3.37 13.68 13.19
CA PRO A 48 -2.17 12.91 12.89
C PRO A 48 -2.33 11.40 13.13
N GLU A 49 -3.22 11.00 14.05
CA GLU A 49 -3.46 9.59 14.40
C GLU A 49 -4.40 8.87 13.41
N HIS A 50 -4.88 9.57 12.37
CA HIS A 50 -5.87 9.07 11.43
C HIS A 50 -5.44 7.75 10.75
N LEU A 51 -4.17 7.61 10.34
CA LEU A 51 -3.71 6.38 9.69
C LEU A 51 -3.77 5.17 10.63
N TRP A 52 -3.47 5.34 11.91
CA TRP A 52 -3.49 4.23 12.87
C TRP A 52 -4.92 3.81 13.19
N GLN A 53 -5.82 4.79 13.34
CA GLN A 53 -7.25 4.54 13.49
C GLN A 53 -7.80 3.75 12.30
N LYS A 54 -7.44 4.15 11.08
CA LYS A 54 -7.84 3.45 9.85
C LYS A 54 -7.23 2.07 9.72
N CYS A 55 -5.97 1.90 10.10
CA CYS A 55 -5.33 0.59 10.15
C CYS A 55 -6.07 -0.36 11.11
N ASN A 56 -6.43 0.11 12.31
CA ASN A 56 -7.18 -0.68 13.28
C ASN A 56 -8.61 -1.00 12.79
N GLU A 57 -9.28 -0.06 12.11
CA GLU A 57 -10.57 -0.33 11.46
C GLU A 57 -10.45 -1.45 10.42
N ILE A 58 -9.42 -1.41 9.57
CA ILE A 58 -9.16 -2.45 8.56
C ILE A 58 -8.90 -3.81 9.23
N LEU A 59 -7.98 -3.86 10.20
CA LEU A 59 -7.63 -5.08 10.92
C LEU A 59 -8.86 -5.71 11.60
N LYS A 60 -9.64 -4.91 12.32
CA LYS A 60 -10.76 -5.39 13.14
C LYS A 60 -12.02 -5.67 12.34
N ASN A 61 -12.45 -4.73 11.50
CA ASN A 61 -13.77 -4.79 10.86
C ASN A 61 -13.72 -5.52 9.53
N ASN A 62 -12.68 -5.28 8.73
CA ASN A 62 -12.57 -5.81 7.37
C ASN A 62 -11.85 -7.17 7.36
N LEU A 63 -10.68 -7.28 7.99
CA LEU A 63 -9.91 -8.52 8.03
C LEU A 63 -10.31 -9.44 9.19
N LYS A 64 -10.88 -8.88 10.27
CA LYS A 64 -11.29 -9.61 11.48
C LYS A 64 -10.12 -10.41 12.08
N VAL A 65 -8.98 -9.74 12.26
CA VAL A 65 -7.80 -10.27 12.94
C VAL A 65 -7.65 -9.63 14.31
N ASP A 66 -7.04 -10.35 15.25
CA ASP A 66 -6.77 -9.88 16.61
C ASP A 66 -5.40 -9.20 16.67
N ALA A 67 -5.28 -8.08 15.95
CA ALA A 67 -4.10 -7.23 15.93
C ALA A 67 -4.54 -5.76 15.98
N GLU A 68 -3.84 -4.95 16.76
CA GLU A 68 -4.18 -3.53 16.94
C GLU A 68 -2.93 -2.69 17.22
N LEU A 69 -2.82 -1.55 16.55
CA LEU A 69 -1.88 -0.48 16.90
C LEU A 69 -2.45 0.31 18.09
N ASN A 70 -1.74 0.35 19.20
CA ASN A 70 -2.16 1.06 20.40
C ASN A 70 -0.95 1.59 21.18
N SER A 71 -1.21 2.26 22.30
CA SER A 71 -0.15 2.91 23.08
C SER A 71 0.89 1.95 23.69
N SER A 72 0.65 0.64 23.68
CA SER A 72 1.63 -0.35 24.16
C SER A 72 2.68 -0.71 23.11
N ASN A 73 2.34 -0.60 21.82
CA ASN A 73 3.18 -1.04 20.71
C ASN A 73 3.53 0.06 19.70
N LEU A 74 2.97 1.25 19.85
CA LEU A 74 3.20 2.40 18.99
C LEU A 74 3.72 3.60 19.79
N TYR A 75 4.86 4.15 19.38
CA TYR A 75 5.37 5.40 19.93
C TYR A 75 4.43 6.57 19.61
N SER A 76 4.14 7.38 20.62
CA SER A 76 3.49 8.68 20.44
C SER A 76 4.44 9.74 19.89
N ALA A 77 3.89 10.88 19.47
CA ALA A 77 4.62 12.11 19.13
C ALA A 77 5.78 12.45 20.06
N LYS A 78 5.50 12.32 21.37
CA LYS A 78 6.36 12.83 22.43
C LYS A 78 7.46 11.84 22.80
N THR A 79 7.26 10.57 22.46
CA THR A 79 8.11 9.45 22.86
C THR A 79 8.85 8.82 21.69
N ALA A 80 8.48 9.18 20.45
CA ALA A 80 9.11 8.65 19.25
C ALA A 80 10.62 8.96 19.23
N PRO A 81 11.45 8.03 18.74
CA PRO A 81 12.86 8.28 18.52
C PRO A 81 13.11 9.50 17.63
N GLN A 82 14.26 10.14 17.83
CA GLN A 82 14.74 11.23 16.99
C GLN A 82 15.26 10.68 15.65
N GLY A 83 15.13 11.47 14.59
CA GLY A 83 15.59 11.10 13.25
C GLY A 83 14.65 11.57 12.14
N GLY A 84 15.18 11.59 10.91
CA GLY A 84 14.42 11.91 9.70
C GLY A 84 13.50 10.76 9.28
N ARG A 85 13.95 9.51 9.41
CA ARG A 85 13.15 8.31 9.18
C ARG A 85 13.14 7.44 10.43
N VAL A 86 11.96 7.24 11.01
CA VAL A 86 11.78 6.57 12.31
C VAL A 86 10.69 5.53 12.21
N ASN A 87 11.01 4.29 12.58
CA ASN A 87 10.02 3.27 12.84
C ASN A 87 9.28 3.60 14.15
N LEU A 88 7.96 3.61 14.12
CA LEU A 88 7.14 3.97 15.28
C LEU A 88 6.71 2.75 16.10
N ILE A 89 7.04 1.53 15.67
CA ILE A 89 6.80 0.33 16.45
C ILE A 89 7.78 0.24 17.64
N VAL A 90 7.24 -0.11 18.80
CA VAL A 90 8.01 -0.48 19.98
C VAL A 90 8.39 -1.95 19.86
N GLU A 91 9.54 -2.27 19.27
CA GLU A 91 9.90 -3.64 18.86
C GLU A 91 9.74 -4.70 19.97
N ASN A 92 10.19 -4.40 21.20
CA ASN A 92 10.08 -5.31 22.35
C ASN A 92 8.62 -5.67 22.73
N SER A 93 7.63 -4.89 22.29
CA SER A 93 6.20 -5.17 22.51
C SER A 93 5.61 -6.12 21.47
N VAL A 94 6.32 -6.38 20.38
CA VAL A 94 5.88 -7.19 19.23
C VAL A 94 6.96 -8.20 18.83
N ASN A 95 7.56 -8.88 19.81
CA ASN A 95 8.56 -9.94 19.62
C ASN A 95 9.80 -9.48 18.82
N ASP A 96 10.28 -8.27 19.11
CA ASP A 96 11.45 -7.65 18.48
C ASP A 96 11.29 -7.46 16.95
N LEU A 97 10.03 -7.35 16.48
CA LEU A 97 9.71 -7.05 15.10
C LEU A 97 9.62 -5.55 14.85
N ALA A 98 10.07 -5.13 13.67
CA ALA A 98 9.95 -3.76 13.17
C ALA A 98 8.52 -3.42 12.68
N PHE A 99 7.54 -4.29 12.89
CA PHE A 99 6.17 -4.17 12.41
C PHE A 99 5.22 -4.93 13.34
N LEU A 100 3.93 -4.61 13.28
CA LEU A 100 2.86 -5.39 13.93
C LEU A 100 2.42 -6.51 12.97
N PRO A 101 2.75 -7.79 13.24
CA PRO A 101 2.30 -8.91 12.40
C PRO A 101 0.82 -9.25 12.64
N PHE A 102 0.20 -9.89 11.65
CA PHE A 102 -1.05 -10.60 11.82
C PHE A 102 -1.13 -11.79 10.88
N GLU A 103 -1.96 -12.77 11.22
CA GLU A 103 -2.21 -13.96 10.42
C GLU A 103 -3.66 -14.42 10.59
N LYS A 104 -4.16 -15.15 9.60
CA LYS A 104 -5.52 -15.68 9.61
C LYS A 104 -5.70 -16.81 8.60
N ASN A 105 -6.59 -17.75 8.91
CA ASN A 105 -7.15 -18.66 7.92
C ASN A 105 -8.47 -18.11 7.36
N ILE A 106 -8.60 -18.07 6.04
CA ILE A 106 -9.82 -17.70 5.32
C ILE A 106 -10.34 -18.90 4.54
N GLU A 107 -11.62 -18.88 4.19
CA GLU A 107 -12.21 -19.84 3.26
C GLU A 107 -12.38 -19.18 1.89
N HIS A 108 -11.79 -19.76 0.85
CA HIS A 108 -11.92 -19.27 -0.52
C HIS A 108 -12.18 -20.46 -1.44
N HIS A 109 -13.30 -20.43 -2.17
CA HIS A 109 -13.77 -21.55 -2.99
C HIS A 109 -13.80 -22.90 -2.24
N SER A 110 -14.26 -22.88 -0.98
CA SER A 110 -14.31 -24.05 -0.10
C SER A 110 -12.95 -24.70 0.20
N GLN A 111 -11.86 -23.94 0.03
CA GLN A 111 -10.52 -24.31 0.45
C GLN A 111 -10.03 -23.37 1.55
N PRO A 112 -9.45 -23.90 2.64
CA PRO A 112 -8.78 -23.07 3.62
C PRO A 112 -7.51 -22.48 3.00
N ILE A 113 -7.35 -21.16 3.14
CA ILE A 113 -6.15 -20.45 2.73
C ILE A 113 -5.60 -19.71 3.94
N PHE A 114 -4.33 -19.92 4.22
CA PHE A 114 -3.60 -19.16 5.21
C PHE A 114 -3.11 -17.85 4.60
N ILE A 115 -3.42 -16.74 5.26
CA ILE A 115 -2.92 -15.41 4.93
C ILE A 115 -2.12 -14.87 6.11
N GLN A 116 -1.11 -14.08 5.80
CA GLN A 116 -0.32 -13.33 6.77
C GLN A 116 -0.17 -11.88 6.31
N GLY A 117 0.29 -11.01 7.19
CA GLY A 117 0.50 -9.63 6.87
C GLY A 117 1.12 -8.85 8.01
N PHE A 118 1.29 -7.55 7.78
CA PHE A 118 1.82 -6.65 8.79
C PHE A 118 1.35 -5.20 8.61
N ALA A 119 1.44 -4.44 9.69
CA ALA A 119 1.37 -2.99 9.70
C ALA A 119 2.71 -2.40 10.19
N GLN A 120 3.28 -1.50 9.42
CA GLN A 120 4.53 -0.79 9.72
C GLN A 120 4.33 0.72 9.71
N PRO A 121 3.97 1.29 10.87
CA PRO A 121 4.00 2.72 11.14
C PRO A 121 5.40 3.33 11.05
N GLN A 122 5.56 4.39 10.26
CA GLN A 122 6.79 5.18 10.20
C GLN A 122 6.51 6.68 10.24
N ARG A 123 7.47 7.44 10.74
CA ARG A 123 7.60 8.88 10.53
C ARG A 123 8.74 9.14 9.55
N ILE A 124 8.45 9.88 8.48
CA ILE A 124 9.43 10.34 7.49
C ILE A 124 9.29 11.86 7.42
N ASP A 125 10.27 12.55 8.01
CA ASP A 125 10.30 14.00 8.21
C ASP A 125 9.02 14.54 8.88
N ASP A 126 8.24 15.30 8.11
CA ASP A 126 6.97 15.98 8.43
C ASP A 126 5.72 15.09 8.19
N SER A 127 5.93 13.82 7.82
CA SER A 127 4.88 12.92 7.35
C SER A 127 4.85 11.62 8.14
N TYR A 128 3.64 11.11 8.35
CA TYR A 128 3.43 9.73 8.71
C TYR A 128 3.22 8.87 7.47
N ALA A 129 3.78 7.67 7.53
CA ALA A 129 3.68 6.66 6.49
C ALA A 129 3.21 5.35 7.14
N LEU A 130 2.17 4.76 6.57
CA LEU A 130 1.71 3.42 6.90
C LEU A 130 2.10 2.50 5.74
N GLY A 131 3.03 1.58 6.01
CA GLY A 131 3.21 0.38 5.22
C GLY A 131 2.28 -0.70 5.74
N PHE A 132 1.43 -1.27 4.89
CA PHE A 132 0.50 -2.32 5.28
C PHE A 132 0.50 -3.41 4.22
N ASN A 133 0.63 -4.68 4.63
CA ASN A 133 0.70 -5.82 3.73
C ASN A 133 -0.31 -6.90 4.12
N ILE A 134 -0.90 -7.54 3.12
CA ILE A 134 -1.60 -8.81 3.25
C ILE A 134 -1.10 -9.73 2.14
N SER A 135 -0.77 -10.97 2.48
CA SER A 135 -0.14 -11.91 1.56
C SER A 135 -0.59 -13.34 1.78
N ILE A 136 -0.48 -14.13 0.72
CA ILE A 136 -0.39 -15.58 0.81
C ILE A 136 1.10 -15.92 0.76
N PRO A 137 1.66 -16.58 1.80
CA PRO A 137 3.07 -16.90 1.83
C PRO A 137 3.46 -17.84 0.68
N GLU A 138 4.72 -17.74 0.28
CA GLU A 138 5.32 -18.68 -0.67
C GLU A 138 5.39 -20.10 -0.11
N GLU A 139 5.73 -20.23 1.17
CA GLU A 139 5.86 -21.51 1.85
C GLU A 139 5.26 -21.44 3.26
N ILE A 140 4.72 -22.57 3.73
CA ILE A 140 4.25 -22.76 5.12
C ILE A 140 4.97 -24.00 5.65
N ASP A 141 5.71 -23.87 6.75
CA ASP A 141 6.52 -24.94 7.34
C ASP A 141 7.48 -25.61 6.34
N GLY A 142 8.05 -24.82 5.43
CA GLY A 142 8.94 -25.29 4.35
C GLY A 142 8.23 -26.02 3.20
N ILE A 143 6.90 -25.94 3.15
CA ILE A 143 6.07 -26.52 2.09
C ILE A 143 5.53 -25.39 1.22
N LYS A 144 5.88 -25.42 -0.07
CA LYS A 144 5.38 -24.49 -1.08
C LYS A 144 3.85 -24.45 -1.13
N THR A 145 3.28 -23.24 -1.10
CA THR A 145 1.84 -23.05 -1.24
C THR A 145 1.37 -23.26 -2.68
N SER A 146 0.11 -23.65 -2.83
CA SER A 146 -0.47 -23.88 -4.16
C SER A 146 -0.82 -22.56 -4.86
N ASN A 147 -0.77 -22.57 -6.19
CA ASN A 147 -1.29 -21.45 -6.97
C ASN A 147 -2.80 -21.27 -6.71
N VAL A 148 -3.20 -20.01 -6.53
CA VAL A 148 -4.57 -19.60 -6.24
C VAL A 148 -5.17 -18.86 -7.42
N ASP A 149 -6.50 -18.83 -7.51
CA ASP A 149 -7.21 -18.05 -8.53
C ASP A 149 -7.11 -16.55 -8.22
N VAL A 150 -7.02 -15.69 -9.24
CA VAL A 150 -6.97 -14.21 -9.09
C VAL A 150 -8.13 -13.64 -8.26
N SER A 151 -9.26 -14.35 -8.16
CA SER A 151 -10.37 -13.95 -7.28
C SER A 151 -9.99 -13.85 -5.80
N ILE A 152 -8.87 -14.44 -5.39
CA ILE A 152 -8.32 -14.27 -4.05
C ILE A 152 -8.09 -12.81 -3.65
N PHE A 153 -7.80 -11.93 -4.62
CA PHE A 153 -7.62 -10.50 -4.35
C PHE A 153 -8.87 -9.83 -3.75
N GLN A 154 -10.06 -10.40 -3.94
CA GLN A 154 -11.27 -9.93 -3.28
C GLN A 154 -11.20 -10.10 -1.76
N GLU A 155 -10.59 -11.20 -1.30
CA GLU A 155 -10.39 -11.49 0.13
C GLU A 155 -9.28 -10.64 0.75
N LEU A 156 -8.37 -10.12 -0.07
CA LEU A 156 -7.26 -9.26 0.37
C LEU A 156 -7.64 -7.76 0.38
N ASN A 157 -8.82 -7.39 -0.14
CA ASN A 157 -9.37 -6.04 -0.06
C ASN A 157 -10.89 -6.06 0.14
N PRO A 158 -11.37 -6.69 1.23
CA PRO A 158 -12.80 -6.78 1.49
C PRO A 158 -13.39 -5.39 1.66
N ASP A 159 -14.59 -5.20 1.08
CA ASP A 159 -15.32 -3.93 1.08
C ASP A 159 -14.54 -2.73 0.55
N ASN A 160 -13.54 -2.97 -0.32
CA ASN A 160 -12.65 -1.92 -0.83
C ASN A 160 -11.93 -1.13 0.28
N CYS A 161 -11.63 -1.78 1.42
CA CYS A 161 -11.09 -1.12 2.61
C CYS A 161 -9.73 -0.46 2.40
N LEU A 162 -8.97 -0.86 1.38
CA LEU A 162 -7.66 -0.31 1.06
C LEU A 162 -7.71 0.85 0.06
N LEU A 163 -8.88 1.24 -0.46
CA LEU A 163 -8.98 2.32 -1.45
C LEU A 163 -8.86 3.73 -0.83
N PRO A 164 -8.50 4.76 -1.63
CA PRO A 164 -8.33 6.14 -1.15
C PRO A 164 -9.52 6.70 -0.37
N ASN A 165 -10.76 6.39 -0.78
CA ASN A 165 -11.96 6.87 -0.08
C ASN A 165 -12.18 6.20 1.28
N SER A 166 -11.60 5.02 1.48
CA SER A 166 -11.69 4.25 2.72
C SER A 166 -10.60 4.69 3.70
N VAL A 167 -9.35 4.75 3.25
CA VAL A 167 -8.18 5.14 4.05
C VAL A 167 -8.16 6.65 4.30
N ASN A 168 -8.53 7.45 3.30
CA ASN A 168 -8.61 8.91 3.37
C ASN A 168 -7.34 9.59 3.91
N SER A 169 -6.19 9.18 3.38
CA SER A 169 -4.89 9.73 3.77
C SER A 169 -4.67 11.13 3.19
N TYR A 170 -3.90 11.98 3.89
CA TYR A 170 -3.73 13.38 3.49
C TYR A 170 -2.93 13.51 2.19
N PHE A 171 -1.71 12.97 2.11
CA PHE A 171 -0.90 13.09 0.90
C PHE A 171 -1.33 12.13 -0.21
N GLY A 172 -2.17 11.14 0.11
CA GLY A 172 -2.56 10.07 -0.79
C GLY A 172 -1.89 8.75 -0.45
N GLN A 173 -1.93 7.83 -1.39
CA GLN A 173 -1.49 6.45 -1.18
C GLN A 173 -1.08 5.78 -2.49
N THR A 174 -0.43 4.64 -2.37
CA THR A 174 -0.12 3.74 -3.48
C THR A 174 -0.46 2.31 -3.08
N LEU A 175 -1.18 1.60 -3.95
CA LEU A 175 -1.43 0.18 -3.82
C LEU A 175 -0.49 -0.56 -4.76
N LEU A 176 0.18 -1.59 -4.27
CA LEU A 176 1.03 -2.47 -5.05
C LEU A 176 0.55 -3.91 -4.87
N LEU A 177 0.08 -4.51 -5.95
CA LEU A 177 -0.23 -5.92 -6.02
C LEU A 177 0.98 -6.64 -6.61
N THR A 178 1.44 -7.70 -5.97
CA THR A 178 2.48 -8.57 -6.53
C THR A 178 2.00 -10.00 -6.60
N ALA A 179 2.51 -10.75 -7.57
CA ALA A 179 2.33 -12.19 -7.65
C ALA A 179 3.37 -12.79 -8.59
N TRP A 180 3.74 -14.04 -8.37
CA TRP A 180 4.68 -14.76 -9.22
C TRP A 180 3.99 -15.37 -10.44
N LEU A 181 4.65 -15.27 -11.60
CA LEU A 181 4.24 -15.96 -12.82
C LEU A 181 4.75 -17.40 -12.84
N SER A 182 3.90 -18.33 -13.25
CA SER A 182 4.31 -19.71 -13.53
C SER A 182 5.22 -19.80 -14.78
N ALA A 183 5.84 -20.95 -15.01
CA ALA A 183 6.64 -21.18 -16.21
C ALA A 183 5.78 -21.04 -17.49
N GLU A 184 4.55 -21.53 -17.45
CA GLU A 184 3.56 -21.44 -18.53
C GLU A 184 3.15 -19.99 -18.78
N GLN A 185 2.89 -19.21 -17.73
CA GLN A 185 2.56 -17.79 -17.85
C GLN A 185 3.74 -16.97 -18.40
N ASN A 186 4.96 -17.30 -18.01
CA ASN A 186 6.16 -16.70 -18.58
C ASN A 186 6.33 -17.04 -20.07
N GLN A 187 5.93 -18.23 -20.50
CA GLN A 187 5.91 -18.60 -21.90
C GLN A 187 4.82 -17.84 -22.67
N GLU A 188 3.61 -17.78 -22.13
CA GLU A 188 2.49 -17.04 -22.73
C GLU A 188 2.81 -15.55 -22.88
N MET A 189 3.43 -14.94 -21.86
CA MET A 189 3.92 -13.55 -21.92
C MET A 189 4.85 -13.29 -23.12
N ARG A 190 5.70 -14.25 -23.50
CA ARG A 190 6.60 -14.12 -24.66
C ARG A 190 5.89 -14.30 -26.00
N GLN A 191 4.73 -14.96 -26.01
CA GLN A 191 3.98 -15.31 -27.22
C GLN A 191 2.82 -14.34 -27.48
N ASN A 192 2.32 -13.68 -26.42
CA ASN A 192 1.11 -12.87 -26.44
C ASN A 192 1.34 -11.56 -25.69
N GLU A 193 1.52 -10.47 -26.44
CA GLU A 193 1.76 -9.13 -25.90
C GLU A 193 0.60 -8.59 -25.03
N HIS A 194 -0.61 -9.14 -25.16
CA HIS A 194 -1.78 -8.74 -24.39
C HIS A 194 -2.00 -9.57 -23.13
N PHE A 195 -1.24 -10.65 -22.94
CA PHE A 195 -1.41 -11.56 -21.81
C PHE A 195 -1.30 -10.84 -20.47
N LEU A 196 -0.21 -10.11 -20.24
CA LEU A 196 0.04 -9.42 -18.97
C LEU A 196 -1.03 -8.37 -18.67
N LYS A 197 -1.43 -7.59 -19.66
CA LYS A 197 -2.48 -6.59 -19.51
C LYS A 197 -3.82 -7.25 -19.16
N SER A 198 -4.13 -8.38 -19.77
CA SER A 198 -5.36 -9.14 -19.49
C SER A 198 -5.34 -9.78 -18.10
N LEU A 199 -4.18 -10.28 -17.65
CA LEU A 199 -4.02 -10.83 -16.31
C LEU A 199 -4.09 -9.74 -15.23
N ALA A 200 -3.42 -8.61 -15.43
CA ALA A 200 -3.47 -7.46 -14.54
C ALA A 200 -4.89 -6.88 -14.44
N GLN A 201 -5.61 -6.80 -15.57
CA GLN A 201 -7.00 -6.37 -15.58
C GLN A 201 -7.88 -7.31 -14.74
N GLN A 202 -7.71 -8.63 -14.85
CA GLN A 202 -8.41 -9.59 -14.01
C GLN A 202 -8.06 -9.42 -12.52
N CYS A 203 -6.79 -9.22 -12.18
CA CYS A 203 -6.39 -8.95 -10.80
C CYS A 203 -7.09 -7.70 -10.25
N LEU A 204 -7.12 -6.61 -11.04
CA LEU A 204 -7.76 -5.35 -10.67
C LEU A 204 -9.28 -5.50 -10.48
N GLU A 205 -9.94 -6.18 -11.39
CA GLU A 205 -11.39 -6.46 -11.35
C GLU A 205 -11.80 -7.31 -10.14
N LYS A 206 -10.90 -8.16 -9.66
CA LYS A 206 -11.13 -8.96 -8.44
C LYS A 206 -10.76 -8.21 -7.17
N PHE A 207 -9.75 -7.35 -7.25
CA PHE A 207 -9.30 -6.54 -6.13
C PHE A 207 -10.27 -5.40 -5.78
N ILE A 208 -10.98 -4.83 -6.76
CA ILE A 208 -11.92 -3.72 -6.55
C ILE A 208 -13.34 -4.15 -6.88
N SER A 209 -14.23 -4.04 -5.90
CA SER A 209 -15.66 -4.20 -6.12
C SER A 209 -16.26 -2.91 -6.68
N GLY A 210 -16.94 -2.97 -7.82
CA GLY A 210 -17.66 -1.84 -8.43
C GLY A 210 -17.27 -1.58 -9.89
N GLN A 211 -17.83 -0.51 -10.48
CA GLN A 211 -17.65 -0.19 -11.90
C GLN A 211 -16.54 0.83 -12.19
N ASN A 212 -16.10 1.59 -11.17
CA ASN A 212 -15.11 2.65 -11.34
C ASN A 212 -13.70 2.12 -11.11
N LEU A 213 -13.22 1.28 -12.03
CA LEU A 213 -11.86 0.78 -11.99
C LEU A 213 -10.87 1.84 -12.48
N PRO A 214 -9.70 2.00 -11.83
CA PRO A 214 -8.63 2.83 -12.35
C PRO A 214 -8.24 2.40 -13.77
N THR A 215 -8.07 3.36 -14.66
CA THR A 215 -7.73 3.08 -16.06
C THR A 215 -6.27 2.67 -16.19
N PHE A 216 -5.98 1.74 -17.10
CA PHE A 216 -4.60 1.40 -17.47
C PHE A 216 -3.87 2.66 -17.94
N TYR A 217 -2.70 2.94 -17.35
CA TYR A 217 -1.88 4.10 -17.69
C TYR A 217 -0.66 3.70 -18.52
N ARG A 218 0.16 2.76 -18.04
CA ARG A 218 1.36 2.29 -18.74
C ARG A 218 1.84 0.93 -18.24
N GLN A 219 2.74 0.33 -19.00
CA GLN A 219 3.45 -0.90 -18.67
C GLN A 219 4.95 -0.66 -18.84
N SER A 220 5.77 -1.25 -17.97
CA SER A 220 7.24 -1.18 -18.02
C SER A 220 7.85 -2.40 -17.33
N GLU A 221 9.12 -2.31 -16.97
CA GLU A 221 9.89 -3.32 -16.25
C GLU A 221 10.53 -2.69 -15.01
N LEU A 222 10.49 -3.39 -13.88
CA LEU A 222 11.17 -3.02 -12.65
C LEU A 222 11.94 -4.25 -12.15
N PHE A 223 13.26 -4.10 -12.01
CA PHE A 223 14.18 -5.17 -11.57
C PHE A 223 14.07 -6.48 -12.37
N GLY A 224 13.84 -6.37 -13.69
CA GLY A 224 13.69 -7.52 -14.59
C GLY A 224 12.29 -8.13 -14.61
N SER A 225 11.36 -7.64 -13.79
CA SER A 225 9.99 -8.14 -13.71
C SER A 225 8.98 -7.11 -14.27
N PRO A 226 7.96 -7.53 -15.04
CA PRO A 226 7.00 -6.61 -15.66
C PRO A 226 6.07 -5.95 -14.64
N ILE A 227 5.89 -4.63 -14.77
CA ILE A 227 5.02 -3.82 -13.91
C ILE A 227 4.02 -3.01 -14.74
N LEU A 228 2.77 -2.96 -14.29
CA LEU A 228 1.67 -2.24 -14.91
C LEU A 228 1.13 -1.18 -13.94
N GLU A 229 0.96 0.04 -14.42
CA GLU A 229 0.42 1.16 -13.65
C GLU A 229 -1.01 1.48 -14.10
N TYR A 230 -1.89 1.61 -13.12
CA TYR A 230 -3.28 2.01 -13.26
C TYR A 230 -3.56 3.28 -12.44
N GLY A 231 -4.43 4.13 -12.96
CA GLY A 231 -4.73 5.45 -12.41
C GLY A 231 -3.95 6.56 -13.10
N ASN A 232 -4.64 7.44 -13.82
CA ASN A 232 -4.04 8.55 -14.54
C ASN A 232 -3.72 9.71 -13.58
N PRO A 233 -2.45 10.12 -13.39
CA PRO A 233 -2.09 11.20 -12.48
C PRO A 233 -2.67 12.57 -12.85
N ASN A 234 -3.20 12.73 -14.07
CA ASN A 234 -3.88 13.95 -14.50
C ASN A 234 -5.38 13.99 -14.10
N GLN A 235 -5.93 12.92 -13.50
CA GLN A 235 -7.34 12.81 -13.13
C GLN A 235 -7.52 12.82 -11.60
N GLN A 236 -7.30 13.98 -10.97
CA GLN A 236 -7.29 14.13 -9.51
C GLN A 236 -8.54 13.58 -8.81
N ALA A 237 -9.74 13.90 -9.31
CA ALA A 237 -11.01 13.59 -8.63
C ALA A 237 -11.28 12.07 -8.47
N SER A 238 -10.65 11.23 -9.29
CA SER A 238 -10.79 9.77 -9.26
C SER A 238 -9.44 9.08 -9.17
N TYR A 239 -8.40 9.79 -8.70
CA TYR A 239 -7.05 9.26 -8.73
C TYR A 239 -6.86 8.16 -7.69
N CYS A 240 -6.52 6.97 -8.16
CA CYS A 240 -6.12 5.84 -7.33
C CYS A 240 -4.88 5.21 -7.99
N HIS A 241 -3.72 5.37 -7.37
CA HIS A 241 -2.46 4.84 -7.89
C HIS A 241 -2.35 3.35 -7.54
N ILE A 242 -2.43 2.50 -8.55
CA ILE A 242 -2.30 1.05 -8.39
C ILE A 242 -1.19 0.55 -9.32
N LEU A 243 -0.25 -0.19 -8.75
CA LEU A 243 0.79 -0.91 -9.45
C LEU A 243 0.49 -2.40 -9.36
N ILE A 244 0.63 -3.12 -10.47
CA ILE A 244 0.56 -4.58 -10.52
C ILE A 244 1.91 -5.07 -11.05
N TRP A 245 2.67 -5.75 -10.19
CA TRP A 245 4.04 -6.17 -10.47
C TRP A 245 4.12 -7.69 -10.46
N PHE A 246 4.29 -8.29 -11.63
CA PHE A 246 4.36 -9.73 -11.77
C PHE A 246 5.80 -10.20 -11.68
N LEU A 247 6.11 -10.97 -10.65
CA LEU A 247 7.47 -11.40 -10.35
C LEU A 247 7.83 -12.61 -11.22
N ASN A 248 8.96 -12.52 -11.92
CA ASN A 248 9.46 -13.63 -12.74
C ASN A 248 11.00 -13.67 -12.84
N SER A 249 11.68 -12.84 -12.05
CA SER A 249 13.13 -12.72 -12.03
C SER A 249 13.67 -12.94 -10.60
N PRO A 250 14.71 -13.78 -10.41
CA PRO A 250 15.37 -13.92 -9.11
C PRO A 250 15.90 -12.59 -8.55
N ALA A 251 16.32 -11.66 -9.42
CA ALA A 251 16.79 -10.34 -8.99
C ALA A 251 15.69 -9.49 -8.33
N THR A 252 14.42 -9.79 -8.64
CA THR A 252 13.29 -9.10 -8.00
C THR A 252 13.11 -9.56 -6.55
N ASP A 253 13.30 -10.85 -6.28
CA ASP A 253 13.22 -11.43 -4.93
C ASP A 253 14.34 -10.90 -4.03
N GLU A 254 15.55 -10.80 -4.59
CA GLU A 254 16.71 -10.23 -3.88
C GLU A 254 16.56 -8.74 -3.52
N ILE A 255 15.72 -8.00 -4.26
CA ILE A 255 15.53 -6.55 -4.10
C ILE A 255 14.26 -6.23 -3.30
N TRP A 256 13.20 -7.01 -3.46
CA TRP A 256 11.95 -6.87 -2.73
C TRP A 256 12.00 -7.61 -1.38
N ASP A 257 13.02 -7.28 -0.57
CA ASP A 257 13.17 -7.82 0.78
C ASP A 257 12.66 -6.85 1.86
N ALA A 258 12.52 -7.37 3.08
CA ALA A 258 12.06 -6.59 4.23
C ALA A 258 12.97 -5.39 4.53
N ALA A 259 14.26 -5.46 4.18
CA ALA A 259 15.21 -4.38 4.43
C ALA A 259 14.93 -3.14 3.55
N ARG A 260 14.48 -3.35 2.31
CA ARG A 260 14.22 -2.26 1.35
C ARG A 260 12.77 -1.77 1.35
N TYR A 261 11.87 -2.41 2.10
CA TYR A 261 10.46 -2.00 2.18
C TYR A 261 10.28 -0.52 2.55
N SER A 262 11.13 -0.02 3.46
CA SER A 262 11.11 1.39 3.89
C SER A 262 11.55 2.36 2.79
N ASP A 263 12.39 1.92 1.84
CA ASP A 263 12.84 2.75 0.73
C ASP A 263 11.70 2.96 -0.28
N PHE A 264 10.83 1.96 -0.46
CA PHE A 264 9.61 2.11 -1.24
C PHE A 264 8.58 3.01 -0.56
N MET A 265 8.45 2.94 0.77
CA MET A 265 7.61 3.88 1.52
C MET A 265 8.03 5.33 1.24
N GLU A 266 9.33 5.61 1.31
CA GLU A 266 9.88 6.94 1.04
C GLU A 266 9.70 7.36 -0.43
N LEU A 267 9.99 6.47 -1.38
CA LEU A 267 9.78 6.72 -2.82
C LEU A 267 8.33 7.12 -3.12
N PHE A 268 7.37 6.36 -2.59
CA PHE A 268 5.95 6.63 -2.82
C PHE A 268 5.46 7.85 -2.06
N LEU A 269 6.03 8.17 -0.88
CA LEU A 269 5.73 9.42 -0.18
C LEU A 269 6.10 10.62 -1.04
N TYR A 270 7.33 10.68 -1.54
CA TYR A 270 7.79 11.82 -2.34
C TYR A 270 7.03 11.93 -3.66
N ARG A 271 6.71 10.81 -4.32
CA ARG A 271 5.83 10.80 -5.49
C ARG A 271 4.47 11.45 -5.19
N ASN A 272 3.82 11.07 -4.08
CA ASN A 272 2.51 11.59 -3.69
C ASN A 272 2.57 13.09 -3.35
N LYS A 273 3.62 13.53 -2.63
CA LYS A 273 3.85 14.96 -2.36
C LYS A 273 4.03 15.78 -3.63
N ILE A 274 4.83 15.28 -4.59
CA ILE A 274 5.05 15.94 -5.88
C ILE A 274 3.73 16.08 -6.66
N LEU A 275 2.94 15.01 -6.75
CA LEU A 275 1.64 15.04 -7.44
C LEU A 275 0.67 16.00 -6.76
N ARG A 276 0.60 15.98 -5.43
CA ARG A 276 -0.26 16.90 -4.68
C ARG A 276 0.14 18.35 -4.90
N ALA A 277 1.43 18.69 -4.79
CA ALA A 277 1.93 20.03 -5.07
C ALA A 277 1.63 20.47 -6.51
N PHE A 278 1.77 19.55 -7.48
CA PHE A 278 1.39 19.80 -8.87
C PHE A 278 -0.11 20.13 -9.01
N TRP A 279 -1.00 19.32 -8.43
CA TRP A 279 -2.44 19.58 -8.48
C TRP A 279 -2.83 20.88 -7.79
N GLU A 280 -2.29 21.14 -6.60
CA GLU A 280 -2.53 22.37 -5.86
C GLU A 280 -2.07 23.60 -6.66
N SER A 281 -0.94 23.52 -7.38
CA SER A 281 -0.47 24.60 -8.26
C SER A 281 -1.34 24.87 -9.49
N ARG A 282 -2.27 23.96 -9.82
CA ARG A 282 -3.19 24.05 -10.97
C ARG A 282 -4.64 24.28 -10.56
N ALA A 283 -4.94 24.25 -9.26
CA ALA A 283 -6.25 24.56 -8.70
C ALA A 283 -6.51 26.09 -8.59
N TYR A 284 -5.49 26.91 -8.89
CA TYR A 284 -5.53 28.38 -8.89
C TYR A 284 -5.54 28.94 -10.31
#